data_AF-A0A7Y5RL25-F1
#
_entry.id   AF-A0A7Y5RL25-F1
#
_cell.length_a   1.000
_cell.length_b   1.000
_cell.length_c   1.000
_cell.angle_alpha   90.00
_cell.angle_beta   90.00
_cell.angle_gamma   90.00
#
_symmetry.space_group_name_H-M   'P 1'
#
loop_
_entity.id
_entity.type
_entity.pdbx_description
1 polymer ?
#
loop_
_entity_poly.entity_id
_entity_poly.type
_entity_poly.pdbx_seq_one_letter_code
_entity_poly.pdbx_strand_id
1 'polypeptide(L)'
;PEQWSKRFLGGCDPGNHVHVHVREHGSAGWRFALLFRDWLRHEPTERDAYAAEKRRLVDIHAATTDYVVAKEPWFEQAWQRANAWAGRTGWQPR
;
A
#
# COMPACT_ATOMS: atom_id res chain seq x y z
N PRO A 1 10.65 0.79 -14.67
CA PRO A 1 9.38 0.37 -15.33
C PRO A 1 9.01 -1.09 -15.01
N GLU A 2 9.90 -2.04 -15.28
CA GLU A 2 9.63 -3.48 -15.11
C GLU A 2 9.44 -3.92 -13.65
N GLN A 3 10.25 -3.39 -12.72
CA GLN A 3 10.18 -3.75 -11.29
C GLN A 3 8.85 -3.36 -10.60
N TRP A 4 8.01 -2.57 -11.27
CA TRP A 4 6.69 -2.15 -10.79
C TRP A 4 5.54 -2.74 -11.61
N SER A 5 5.86 -3.48 -12.68
CA SER A 5 4.88 -4.17 -13.51
C SER A 5 4.08 -5.18 -12.69
N LYS A 6 2.77 -5.22 -12.93
CA LYS A 6 1.86 -6.17 -12.30
C LYS A 6 0.76 -6.60 -13.26
N ARG A 7 0.13 -7.74 -12.99
CA ARG A 7 -1.22 -8.03 -13.48
C ARG A 7 -2.19 -7.76 -12.34
N PHE A 8 -3.33 -7.17 -12.68
CA PHE A 8 -4.41 -6.92 -11.74
C PHE A 8 -5.63 -7.71 -12.19
N LEU A 9 -6.22 -8.45 -11.26
CA LEU A 9 -7.44 -9.20 -11.45
C LEU A 9 -8.43 -8.78 -10.36
N GLY A 10 -9.66 -8.49 -10.73
CA GLY A 10 -10.77 -8.27 -9.80
C GLY A 10 -11.54 -9.57 -9.57
N GLY A 11 -12.07 -9.75 -8.36
CA GLY A 11 -13.02 -10.82 -8.08
C GLY A 11 -14.32 -10.66 -8.87
N CYS A 12 -14.95 -11.77 -9.23
CA CYS A 12 -16.22 -11.78 -9.96
C CYS A 12 -17.46 -11.90 -9.05
N ASP A 13 -17.26 -12.11 -7.75
CA ASP A 13 -18.34 -12.20 -6.77
C ASP A 13 -18.67 -10.80 -6.22
N PRO A 14 -19.86 -10.25 -6.48
CA PRO A 14 -20.24 -8.94 -5.96
C PRO A 14 -20.41 -8.93 -4.44
N GLY A 15 -20.65 -10.09 -3.81
CA GLY A 15 -20.73 -10.23 -2.35
C GLY A 15 -19.36 -10.23 -1.65
N ASN A 16 -18.27 -10.37 -2.41
CA ASN A 16 -16.91 -10.42 -1.88
C ASN A 16 -15.93 -9.72 -2.83
N HIS A 17 -15.79 -8.40 -2.65
CA HIS A 17 -14.92 -7.60 -3.49
C HIS A 17 -13.44 -7.88 -3.20
N VAL A 18 -12.74 -8.49 -4.16
CA VAL A 18 -11.33 -8.89 -4.02
C VAL A 18 -10.47 -8.23 -5.10
N HIS A 19 -9.31 -7.73 -4.68
CA HIS A 19 -8.24 -7.22 -5.54
C HIS A 19 -7.06 -8.19 -5.53
N VAL A 20 -6.75 -8.80 -6.67
CA VAL A 20 -5.60 -9.70 -6.82
C VAL A 20 -4.50 -8.99 -7.62
N HIS A 21 -3.36 -8.77 -6.96
CA HIS A 21 -2.18 -8.19 -7.59
C HIS A 21 -1.11 -9.26 -7.79
N VAL A 22 -0.88 -9.66 -9.03
CA VAL A 22 0.19 -10.60 -9.40
C VAL A 22 1.44 -9.80 -9.75
N ARG A 23 2.55 -10.10 -9.08
CA ARG A 23 3.84 -9.42 -9.24
C ARG A 23 4.95 -10.46 -9.29
N GLU A 24 6.01 -10.15 -10.02
CA GLU A 24 7.22 -10.99 -10.05
C GLU A 24 7.89 -11.02 -8.68
N HIS A 25 8.32 -12.21 -8.25
CA HIS A 25 9.03 -12.40 -7.00
C HIS A 25 10.36 -11.62 -7.01
N GLY A 26 10.68 -10.92 -5.92
CA GLY A 26 11.88 -10.06 -5.86
C GLY A 26 11.70 -8.65 -6.46
N SER A 27 10.63 -8.39 -7.22
CA SER A 27 10.38 -7.06 -7.79
C SER A 27 10.12 -5.99 -6.72
N ALA A 28 10.35 -4.71 -7.06
CA ALA A 28 10.10 -3.59 -6.16
C ALA A 28 8.63 -3.51 -5.72
N GLY A 29 7.69 -3.75 -6.64
CA GLY A 29 6.26 -3.79 -6.33
C GLY A 29 5.88 -4.96 -5.41
N TRP A 30 6.52 -6.12 -5.56
CA TRP A 30 6.34 -7.26 -4.67
C TRP A 30 6.86 -6.95 -3.27
N ARG A 31 8.11 -6.48 -3.16
CA ARG A 31 8.73 -6.10 -1.88
C ARG A 31 7.92 -5.04 -1.17
N PHE A 32 7.47 -4.00 -1.88
CA PHE A 32 6.67 -2.93 -1.30
C PHE A 32 5.37 -3.43 -0.69
N ALA A 33 4.63 -4.29 -1.39
CA ALA A 33 3.37 -4.82 -0.89
C ALA A 33 3.54 -5.59 0.43
N LEU A 34 4.63 -6.35 0.58
CA LEU A 34 4.96 -7.06 1.81
C LEU A 34 5.44 -6.10 2.91
N LEU A 35 6.39 -5.22 2.56
CA LEU A 35 6.97 -4.23 3.48
C LEU A 35 5.89 -3.36 4.11
N PHE A 36 5.02 -2.77 3.30
CA PHE A 36 4.00 -1.85 3.76
C PHE A 36 3.04 -2.52 4.76
N ARG A 37 2.62 -3.77 4.48
CA ARG A 37 1.79 -4.56 5.40
C ARG A 37 2.50 -4.80 6.74
N ASP A 38 3.74 -5.26 6.69
CA ASP A 38 4.47 -5.65 7.90
C ASP A 38 4.84 -4.43 8.75
N TRP A 39 5.28 -3.36 8.10
CA TRP A 39 5.54 -2.07 8.74
C TRP A 39 4.32 -1.54 9.50
N LEU A 40 3.14 -1.48 8.86
CA LEU A 40 1.92 -1.00 9.54
C LEU A 40 1.43 -1.92 10.67
N ARG A 41 1.80 -3.21 10.67
CA ARG A 41 1.51 -4.12 11.78
C ARG A 41 2.41 -3.88 12.99
N HIS A 42 3.62 -3.34 12.78
CA HIS A 42 4.62 -3.10 13.82
C HIS A 42 4.71 -1.65 14.29
N GLU A 43 4.22 -0.70 13.50
CA GLU A 43 4.25 0.73 13.80
C GLU A 43 2.82 1.28 13.95
N PRO A 44 2.19 1.18 15.15
CA PRO A 44 0.81 1.62 15.37
C PRO A 44 0.58 3.08 14.99
N THR A 45 1.54 3.98 15.26
CA THR A 45 1.45 5.39 14.89
C THR A 45 1.29 5.59 13.38
N GLU A 46 2.01 4.82 12.58
CA GLU A 46 1.93 4.90 11.11
C GLU A 46 0.64 4.29 10.57
N ARG A 47 0.17 3.20 11.19
CA ARG A 47 -1.16 2.62 10.91
C ARG A 47 -2.26 3.62 11.18
N ASP A 48 -2.20 4.32 12.30
CA ASP A 48 -3.22 5.28 12.71
C ASP A 48 -3.18 6.53 11.84
N ALA A 49 -1.98 7.00 11.46
CA ALA A 49 -1.80 8.07 10.47
C ALA A 49 -2.40 7.68 9.11
N TYR A 50 -2.16 6.44 8.64
CA TYR A 50 -2.75 5.95 7.40
C TYR A 50 -4.28 5.87 7.47
N ALA A 51 -4.82 5.41 8.60
CA ALA A 51 -6.27 5.36 8.81
C ALA A 51 -6.90 6.76 8.81
N ALA A 52 -6.26 7.72 9.50
CA ALA A 52 -6.70 9.11 9.51
C ALA A 52 -6.71 9.73 8.10
N GLU A 53 -5.66 9.50 7.33
CA GLU A 53 -5.58 10.01 5.95
C GLU A 53 -6.67 9.43 5.05
N LYS A 54 -6.96 8.13 5.16
CA LYS A 54 -8.07 7.53 4.40
C LYS A 54 -9.42 8.15 4.75
N ARG A 55 -9.69 8.43 6.04
CA ARG A 55 -10.94 9.07 6.47
C ARG A 55 -11.03 10.49 5.92
N ARG A 56 -9.96 11.28 6.08
CA ARG A 56 -9.87 12.65 5.54
C ARG A 56 -10.15 12.68 4.03
N LEU A 57 -9.60 11.75 3.25
CA LEU A 57 -9.81 11.71 1.81
C LEU A 57 -11.22 11.27 1.41
N VAL A 58 -11.85 10.36 2.17
CA VAL A 58 -13.26 9.99 1.96
C VAL A 58 -14.19 11.18 2.19
N ASP A 59 -13.89 12.02 3.18
CA ASP A 59 -14.69 13.21 3.47
C ASP A 59 -14.57 14.30 2.38
N ILE A 60 -13.47 14.30 1.62
CA ILE A 60 -13.19 15.30 0.57
C ILE A 60 -13.68 14.82 -0.81
N HIS A 61 -13.61 13.52 -1.10
CA HIS A 61 -13.84 12.98 -2.43
C HIS A 61 -15.04 12.03 -2.46
N ALA A 62 -16.08 12.40 -3.22
CA ALA A 62 -17.25 11.55 -3.44
C ALA A 62 -16.97 10.39 -4.41
N ALA A 63 -16.02 10.55 -5.34
CA ALA A 63 -15.65 9.54 -6.32
C ALA A 63 -14.38 8.78 -5.90
N THR A 64 -14.42 7.45 -6.05
CA THR A 64 -13.28 6.58 -5.75
C THR A 64 -12.04 6.91 -6.58
N THR A 65 -12.21 7.38 -7.82
CA THR A 65 -11.10 7.77 -8.71
C THR A 65 -10.27 8.91 -8.12
N ASP A 66 -10.94 9.93 -7.59
CA ASP A 66 -10.28 11.12 -7.05
C ASP A 66 -9.61 10.80 -5.71
N TYR A 67 -10.27 9.96 -4.89
CA TYR A 67 -9.68 9.40 -3.66
C TYR A 67 -8.38 8.62 -3.94
N VAL A 68 -8.33 7.82 -5.01
CA VAL A 68 -7.13 7.03 -5.37
C VAL A 68 -5.96 7.95 -5.69
N VAL A 69 -6.18 8.98 -6.52
CA VAL A 69 -5.14 9.93 -6.93
C VAL A 69 -4.67 10.77 -5.74
N ALA A 70 -5.60 11.30 -4.94
CA ALA A 70 -5.28 12.16 -3.80
C ALA A 70 -4.42 11.48 -2.72
N LYS A 71 -4.35 10.15 -2.74
CA LYS A 71 -3.60 9.35 -1.79
C LYS A 71 -2.14 9.11 -2.18
N GLU A 72 -1.79 9.31 -3.45
CA GLU A 72 -0.43 9.07 -3.96
C GLU A 72 0.65 9.86 -3.19
N PRO A 73 0.48 11.16 -2.86
CA PRO A 73 1.50 11.92 -2.12
C PRO A 73 1.80 11.36 -0.73
N TRP A 74 0.78 10.81 -0.05
CA TRP A 74 0.98 10.19 1.25
C TRP A 74 1.81 8.90 1.12
N PHE A 75 1.56 8.11 0.06
CA PHE A 75 2.29 6.87 -0.20
C PHE A 75 3.77 7.10 -0.52
N GLU A 76 4.12 8.19 -1.20
CA GLU A 76 5.52 8.53 -1.48
C GLU A 76 6.32 8.74 -0.18
N GLN A 77 5.73 9.45 0.79
CA GLN A 77 6.37 9.67 2.09
C GLN A 77 6.37 8.38 2.93
N ALA A 78 5.27 7.62 2.90
CA ALA A 78 5.18 6.35 3.61
C ALA A 78 6.19 5.31 3.08
N TRP A 79 6.49 5.33 1.77
CA TRP A 79 7.55 4.50 1.19
C TRP A 79 8.90 4.76 1.84
N GLN A 80 9.28 6.03 2.04
CA GLN A 80 10.55 6.37 2.69
C GLN A 80 10.58 5.88 4.14
N ARG A 81 9.52 6.14 4.91
CA ARG A 81 9.43 5.71 6.32
C ARG A 81 9.41 4.19 6.48
N ALA A 82 8.70 3.47 5.63
CA ALA A 82 8.69 2.02 5.63
C ALA A 82 10.07 1.43 5.29
N ASN A 83 10.82 2.02 4.35
CA ASN A 83 12.18 1.58 4.06
C ASN A 83 13.16 1.88 5.19
N ALA A 84 13.02 3.03 5.85
CA ALA A 84 13.80 3.35 7.05
C ALA A 84 13.53 2.35 8.18
N TRP A 85 12.26 1.98 8.38
CA TRP A 85 11.87 0.90 9.29
C TRP A 85 12.53 -0.43 8.93
N ALA A 86 12.49 -0.83 7.65
CA ALA A 86 13.12 -2.08 7.23
C ALA A 86 14.64 -2.10 7.49
N GLY A 87 15.31 -0.96 7.26
CA GLY A 87 16.73 -0.81 7.54
C GLY A 87 17.05 -0.96 9.03
N ARG A 88 16.28 -0.32 9.92
CA ARG A 88 16.53 -0.39 11.37
C ARG A 88 16.20 -1.75 12.00
N THR A 89 15.23 -2.49 11.46
CA THR A 89 14.82 -3.80 11.99
C THR A 89 15.49 -4.98 11.29
N GLY A 90 16.27 -4.74 10.23
CA GLY A 90 16.78 -5.80 9.36
C GLY A 90 15.67 -6.61 8.69
N TRP A 91 14.51 -5.98 8.43
CA TRP A 91 13.38 -6.66 7.80
C TRP A 91 13.77 -7.19 6.42
N GLN A 92 13.39 -8.42 6.15
CA GLN A 92 13.47 -9.02 4.82
C GLN A 92 12.11 -9.62 4.43
N PRO A 93 11.74 -9.53 3.14
CA PRO A 93 10.53 -10.18 2.66
C PRO A 93 10.66 -11.70 2.84
N ARG A 94 9.60 -12.32 3.36
CA ARG A 94 9.45 -13.77 3.48
C ARG A 94 8.54 -14.31 2.39
#